data_AF-A0A938MW46-F1
#
_entry.id   AF-A0A938MW46-F1
#
_cell.length_a   1.000
_cell.length_b   1.000
_cell.length_c   1.000
_cell.angle_alpha   90.00
_cell.angle_beta   90.00
_cell.angle_gamma   90.00
#
_symmetry.space_group_name_H-M   'P 1'
#
loop_
_entity.id
_entity.type
_entity.pdbx_description
1 polymer ?
#
loop_
_entity_poly.entity_id
_entity_poly.type
_entity_poly.pdbx_seq_one_letter_code
_entity_poly.pdbx_strand_id
1 'polypeptide(L)'
;MDDLSVRRLATQHLEVSRRFFLQLGAAGVAGLATCGHAAEADDGETALAQVVRQLEYLTKAEDFRQFGRGNPAPHTLSPEQRLAVGLDPRTWQLEVIADPDSNARIARPMTREAGTALDWSGLLELAKRKAVRYLKV
;
A
#
# COMPACT_ATOMS: atom_id res chain seq x y z
N MET A 1 -34.48 22.01 -8.92
CA MET A 1 -33.70 20.76 -8.70
C MET A 1 -33.56 20.14 -10.07
N ASP A 2 -32.34 20.15 -10.61
CA ASP A 2 -32.12 19.90 -12.04
C ASP A 2 -32.19 18.40 -12.37
N ASP A 3 -32.62 18.05 -13.59
CA ASP A 3 -32.79 16.66 -14.06
C ASP A 3 -31.53 15.80 -13.83
N LEU A 4 -30.36 16.40 -13.99
CA LEU A 4 -29.06 15.77 -13.74
C LEU A 4 -28.87 15.34 -12.28
N SER A 5 -29.43 16.10 -11.33
CA SER A 5 -29.36 15.78 -9.90
C SER A 5 -30.27 14.63 -9.53
N VAL A 6 -31.45 14.53 -10.15
CA VAL A 6 -32.40 13.43 -9.94
C VAL A 6 -31.83 12.11 -10.48
N ARG A 7 -31.26 12.13 -11.68
CA ARG A 7 -30.60 10.94 -12.27
C ARG A 7 -29.43 10.46 -11.42
N ARG A 8 -28.60 11.39 -10.94
CA ARG A 8 -27.47 11.06 -10.05
C ARG A 8 -27.94 10.40 -8.75
N LEU A 9 -29.01 10.91 -8.14
CA LEU A 9 -29.58 10.35 -6.93
C LEU A 9 -30.15 8.95 -7.16
N ALA A 10 -30.81 8.73 -8.32
CA ALA A 10 -31.29 7.42 -8.72
C ALA A 10 -30.14 6.42 -8.95
N THR A 11 -29.06 6.84 -9.61
CA THR A 11 -27.85 6.02 -9.78
C THR A 11 -27.21 5.67 -8.43
N GLN A 12 -27.07 6.65 -7.52
CA GLN A 12 -26.56 6.39 -6.18
C GLN A 12 -27.46 5.45 -5.36
N HIS A 13 -28.79 5.50 -5.56
CA HIS A 13 -29.71 4.57 -4.93
C HIS A 13 -29.45 3.12 -5.38
N LEU A 14 -29.19 2.92 -6.67
CA LEU A 14 -28.83 1.62 -7.25
C LEU A 14 -27.47 1.12 -6.76
N GLU A 15 -26.49 2.01 -6.61
CA GLU A 15 -25.11 1.65 -6.24
C GLU A 15 -24.89 1.47 -4.73
N VAL A 16 -25.58 2.24 -3.88
CA VAL A 16 -25.22 2.37 -2.44
C VAL A 16 -26.27 1.75 -1.50
N SER A 17 -27.53 1.65 -1.92
CA SER A 17 -28.59 1.29 -0.97
C SER A 17 -28.65 -0.22 -0.72
N ARG A 18 -28.29 -0.62 0.51
CA ARG A 18 -28.47 -1.99 1.03
C ARG A 18 -29.87 -2.56 0.77
N ARG A 19 -30.90 -1.72 0.80
CA ARG A 19 -32.30 -2.13 0.54
C ARG A 19 -32.52 -2.56 -0.92
N PHE A 20 -31.95 -1.82 -1.88
CA PHE A 20 -32.05 -2.19 -3.30
C PHE A 20 -31.31 -3.50 -3.56
N PHE A 21 -30.11 -3.66 -2.99
CA PHE A 21 -29.34 -4.90 -3.01
C PHE A 21 -30.14 -6.09 -2.42
N LEU A 22 -30.81 -5.90 -1.28
CA LEU A 22 -31.64 -6.94 -0.66
C LEU A 22 -32.91 -7.28 -1.47
N GLN A 23 -33.52 -6.29 -2.15
CA GLN A 23 -34.65 -6.52 -3.03
C GLN A 23 -34.26 -7.31 -4.29
N LEU A 24 -33.09 -7.04 -4.87
CA LEU A 24 -32.51 -7.86 -5.93
C LEU A 24 -32.25 -9.30 -5.45
N GLY A 25 -31.74 -9.47 -4.23
CA GLY A 25 -31.56 -10.79 -3.61
C GLY A 25 -32.86 -11.57 -3.46
N ALA A 26 -33.94 -10.91 -3.03
CA ALA A 26 -35.26 -11.54 -2.89
C ALA A 26 -35.86 -11.98 -4.24
N ALA A 27 -35.67 -11.19 -5.30
CA ALA A 27 -36.08 -11.58 -6.65
C ALA A 27 -35.24 -12.76 -7.20
N GLY A 28 -33.95 -12.82 -6.87
CA GLY A 28 -33.07 -13.93 -7.23
C GLY A 28 -33.47 -15.27 -6.62
N VAL A 29 -33.94 -15.29 -5.36
CA VAL A 29 -34.43 -16.51 -4.70
C VAL A 29 -35.67 -17.10 -5.37
N ALA A 30 -36.58 -16.25 -5.86
CA ALA A 30 -37.76 -16.71 -6.59
C ALA A 30 -37.40 -17.37 -7.94
N GLY A 31 -36.39 -16.84 -8.65
CA GLY A 31 -35.90 -17.42 -9.90
C GLY A 31 -35.21 -18.78 -9.71
N LEU A 32 -34.45 -18.97 -8.62
CA LEU A 32 -33.80 -20.23 -8.29
C LEU A 32 -34.79 -21.35 -7.92
N ALA A 33 -35.97 -21.01 -7.40
CA ALA A 33 -37.02 -21.99 -7.10
C ALA A 33 -37.70 -22.56 -8.36
N THR A 34 -37.67 -21.82 -9.48
CA THR A 34 -38.28 -22.24 -10.76
C THR A 34 -37.30 -22.90 -11.72
N CYS A 35 -36.00 -22.69 -11.53
CA CYS A 35 -34.95 -23.28 -12.35
C CYS A 35 -34.36 -24.49 -11.62
N GLY A 36 -34.87 -25.68 -11.91
CA GLY A 36 -34.27 -26.92 -11.45
C GLY A 36 -32.76 -26.94 -11.75
N HIS A 37 -31.97 -27.32 -10.75
CA HIS A 37 -30.52 -27.47 -10.73
C HIS A 37 -29.88 -27.69 -12.12
N ALA A 38 -29.43 -26.61 -12.75
CA ALA A 38 -28.39 -26.63 -13.77
C ALA A 38 -27.22 -25.79 -13.24
N ALA A 39 -26.56 -26.32 -12.22
CA ALA A 39 -25.22 -25.87 -11.87
C ALA A 39 -24.26 -26.87 -12.53
N GLU A 40 -23.87 -26.60 -13.77
CA GLU A 40 -22.60 -27.14 -14.26
C GLU A 40 -21.52 -26.50 -13.40
N ALA A 41 -20.92 -27.30 -12.52
CA ALA A 41 -19.95 -26.84 -11.52
C ALA A 41 -18.62 -26.35 -12.12
N ASP A 42 -18.43 -26.47 -13.44
CA ASP A 42 -17.15 -26.27 -14.14
C ASP A 42 -16.94 -24.81 -14.61
N ASP A 43 -18.01 -24.12 -15.01
CA ASP A 43 -17.94 -22.76 -15.57
C ASP A 43 -17.70 -21.69 -14.48
N GLY A 44 -18.28 -21.89 -13.29
CA GLY A 44 -18.19 -20.94 -12.19
C GLY A 44 -16.77 -20.81 -11.61
N GLU A 45 -16.05 -21.93 -11.49
CA GLU A 45 -14.68 -21.96 -10.97
C GLU A 45 -13.69 -21.36 -11.98
N THR A 46 -13.89 -21.63 -13.27
CA THR A 46 -13.09 -21.05 -14.36
C THR A 46 -13.29 -19.53 -14.46
N ALA A 47 -14.54 -19.06 -14.37
CA ALA A 47 -14.85 -17.63 -14.39
C ALA A 47 -14.27 -16.91 -13.16
N LEU A 48 -14.39 -17.51 -11.97
CA LEU A 48 -13.80 -16.96 -10.74
C LEU A 48 -12.28 -16.88 -10.83
N ALA A 49 -11.62 -17.93 -11.33
CA ALA A 49 -10.17 -17.94 -11.51
C ALA A 49 -9.70 -16.86 -12.48
N GLN A 50 -10.45 -16.58 -13.57
CA GLN A 50 -10.12 -15.49 -14.49
C GLN A 50 -10.23 -14.12 -13.81
N VAL A 51 -11.30 -13.87 -13.04
CA VAL A 51 -11.48 -12.61 -12.31
C VAL A 51 -10.38 -12.43 -11.27
N VAL A 52 -10.03 -13.48 -10.52
CA VAL A 52 -8.95 -13.44 -9.53
C VAL A 52 -7.59 -13.12 -10.19
N ARG A 53 -7.32 -13.63 -11.39
CA ARG A 53 -6.09 -13.29 -12.14
C ARG A 53 -6.04 -11.84 -12.61
N GLN A 54 -7.19 -11.18 -12.76
CA GLN A 54 -7.29 -9.78 -13.13
C GLN A 54 -7.23 -8.83 -11.92
N LEU A 55 -7.31 -9.36 -10.68
CA LEU A 55 -7.18 -8.53 -9.48
C LEU A 55 -5.73 -8.06 -9.30
N GLU A 56 -5.50 -6.77 -9.54
CA GLU A 56 -4.27 -6.09 -9.15
C GLU A 56 -4.37 -5.67 -7.67
N TYR A 57 -3.86 -6.50 -6.76
CA TYR A 57 -3.92 -6.20 -5.32
C TYR A 57 -2.84 -5.21 -4.86
N LEU A 58 -1.75 -5.09 -5.64
CA LEU A 58 -0.65 -4.18 -5.34
C LEU A 58 -0.79 -2.93 -6.20
N THR A 59 -0.71 -1.76 -5.57
CA THR A 59 -0.59 -0.48 -6.27
C THR A 59 0.67 -0.51 -7.13
N LYS A 60 0.57 -0.11 -8.40
CA LYS A 60 1.74 -0.01 -9.28
C LYS A 60 2.67 1.08 -8.77
N ALA A 61 3.97 0.94 -9.00
CA ALA A 61 4.97 1.90 -8.55
C ALA A 61 4.65 3.35 -8.97
N GLU A 62 4.13 3.52 -10.19
CA GLU A 62 3.70 4.81 -10.76
C GLU A 62 2.43 5.40 -10.13
N ASP A 63 1.59 4.56 -9.53
CA ASP A 63 0.34 4.97 -8.89
C ASP A 63 0.53 5.39 -7.41
N PHE A 64 1.74 5.22 -6.86
CA PHE A 64 2.06 5.65 -5.50
C PHE A 64 2.03 7.17 -5.37
N ARG A 65 1.18 7.65 -4.46
CA ARG A 65 1.17 9.05 -4.07
C ARG A 65 2.31 9.32 -3.10
N GLN A 66 3.20 10.23 -3.48
CA GLN A 66 4.29 10.67 -2.62
C GLN A 66 3.83 11.80 -1.70
N PHE A 67 4.00 11.60 -0.40
CA PHE A 67 3.85 12.65 0.60
C PHE A 67 5.20 12.90 1.25
N GLY A 68 5.81 14.04 0.94
CA GLY A 68 7.07 14.47 1.52
C GLY A 68 6.89 15.72 2.36
N ARG A 69 7.59 15.79 3.49
CA ARG A 69 7.83 17.04 4.22
C ARG A 69 9.30 17.44 3.98
N GLY A 70 9.58 18.73 3.96
CA GLY A 70 10.92 19.26 3.70
C GLY A 70 10.90 20.34 2.61
N ASN A 71 11.88 21.24 2.67
CA ASN A 71 12.05 22.30 1.69
C ASN A 71 13.55 22.40 1.32
N PRO A 72 13.96 22.02 0.09
CA PRO A 72 13.15 21.43 -0.98
C PRO A 72 12.71 19.99 -0.64
N ALA A 73 11.76 19.45 -1.40
CA ALA A 73 11.32 18.07 -1.19
C ALA A 73 12.46 17.08 -1.57
N PRO A 74 12.70 16.00 -0.80
CA PRO A 74 13.83 15.11 -1.08
C PRO A 74 13.87 14.50 -2.49
N HIS A 75 12.70 14.27 -3.10
CA HIS A 75 12.59 13.71 -4.45
C HIS A 75 12.88 14.73 -5.57
N THR A 76 12.94 16.03 -5.26
CA THR A 76 13.29 17.08 -6.23
C THR A 76 14.78 17.39 -6.28
N LEU A 77 15.59 16.74 -5.42
CA LEU A 77 17.03 16.94 -5.36
C LEU A 77 17.74 16.28 -6.56
N SER A 78 18.75 16.97 -7.11
CA SER A 78 19.62 16.40 -8.14
C SER A 78 20.43 15.21 -7.60
N PRO A 79 21.00 14.36 -8.46
CA PRO A 79 21.90 13.28 -8.03
C PRO A 79 23.06 13.77 -7.15
N GLU A 80 23.70 14.89 -7.49
CA GLU A 80 24.81 15.46 -6.72
C GLU A 80 24.33 15.96 -5.35
N GLN A 81 23.16 16.61 -5.31
CA GLN A 81 22.58 17.08 -4.06
C GLN A 81 22.24 15.91 -3.14
N ARG A 82 21.62 14.84 -3.67
CA ARG A 82 21.31 13.62 -2.90
C ARG A 82 22.55 12.98 -2.32
N LEU A 83 23.64 12.89 -3.09
CA LEU A 83 24.93 12.43 -2.59
C LEU A 83 25.44 13.29 -1.44
N ALA A 84 25.44 14.62 -1.61
CA ALA A 84 25.94 15.55 -0.60
C ALA A 84 25.17 15.47 0.73
N VAL A 85 23.85 15.20 0.69
CA VAL A 85 23.01 15.10 1.90
C VAL A 85 22.84 13.67 2.43
N GLY A 86 23.53 12.68 1.86
CA GLY A 86 23.44 11.28 2.32
C GLY A 86 22.13 10.57 1.97
N LEU A 87 21.43 11.00 0.92
CA LEU A 87 20.24 10.34 0.37
C LEU A 87 20.56 9.37 -0.78
N ASP A 88 21.84 9.10 -1.01
CA ASP A 88 22.33 8.09 -1.94
C ASP A 88 22.99 6.96 -1.14
N PRO A 89 22.78 5.66 -1.49
CA PRO A 89 23.39 4.55 -0.78
C PRO A 89 24.92 4.66 -0.58
N ARG A 90 25.63 5.36 -1.48
CA ARG A 90 27.08 5.57 -1.40
C ARG A 90 27.51 6.48 -0.23
N THR A 91 26.65 7.41 0.18
CA THR A 91 26.95 8.41 1.22
C THR A 91 25.97 8.35 2.39
N TRP A 92 25.00 7.45 2.32
CA TRP A 92 24.00 7.23 3.36
C TRP A 92 24.63 6.71 4.64
N GLN A 93 24.21 7.29 5.77
CA GLN A 93 24.60 6.86 7.11
C GLN A 93 23.42 7.01 8.07
N LEU A 94 23.33 6.09 9.03
CA LEU A 94 22.36 6.09 10.11
C LEU A 94 23.06 6.11 11.46
N GLU A 95 22.72 7.11 12.26
CA GLU A 95 23.15 7.20 13.65
C GLU A 95 22.17 6.48 14.56
N VAL A 96 22.71 5.80 15.57
CA VAL A 96 21.95 5.12 16.62
C VAL A 96 22.37 5.74 17.94
N ILE A 97 21.58 6.71 18.38
CA ILE A 97 21.81 7.50 19.59
C ILE A 97 20.60 7.42 20.51
N ALA A 98 20.83 7.65 21.81
CA ALA A 98 19.73 7.79 22.75
C ALA A 98 18.97 9.08 22.45
N ASP A 99 17.64 9.04 22.56
CA ASP A 99 16.83 10.24 22.53
C ASP A 99 17.22 11.11 23.75
N PRO A 100 17.67 12.37 23.54
CA PRO A 100 18.13 13.25 24.61
C PRO A 100 17.06 13.54 25.66
N ASP A 101 15.77 13.47 25.29
CA ASP A 101 14.65 13.73 26.22
C ASP A 101 14.19 12.46 26.95
N SER A 102 14.85 11.32 26.72
CA SER A 102 14.51 10.03 27.31
C SER A 102 15.55 9.57 28.35
N ASN A 103 15.19 8.57 29.16
CA ASN A 103 16.13 7.89 30.06
C ASN A 103 16.84 6.69 29.42
N ALA A 104 16.73 6.51 28.10
CA ALA A 104 17.32 5.39 27.39
C ALA A 104 18.85 5.45 27.45
N ARG A 105 19.49 4.32 27.74
CA ARG A 105 20.96 4.21 27.78
C ARG A 105 21.43 3.28 26.67
N ILE A 106 22.11 3.84 25.68
CA ILE A 106 22.79 3.07 24.64
C ILE A 106 24.24 2.91 25.05
N ALA A 107 24.66 1.68 25.34
CA ALA A 107 26.02 1.39 25.81
C ALA A 107 27.10 1.71 24.76
N ARG A 108 26.76 1.60 23.47
CA ARG A 108 27.65 1.90 22.33
C ARG A 108 26.88 2.68 21.26
N PRO A 109 26.75 4.01 21.41
CA PRO A 109 26.16 4.84 20.37
C PRO A 109 26.94 4.72 19.06
N MET A 110 26.24 4.78 17.94
CA MET A 110 26.83 4.75 16.60
C MET A 110 26.64 6.13 15.99
N THR A 111 27.73 6.88 15.80
CA THR A 111 27.67 8.29 15.35
C THR A 111 28.61 8.56 14.19
N ARG A 112 28.33 9.62 13.45
CA ARG A 112 29.16 10.10 12.33
C ARG A 112 30.48 10.65 12.84
N GLU A 113 30.45 11.41 13.94
CA GLU A 113 31.65 12.02 14.52
C GLU A 113 32.65 10.96 14.99
N ALA A 114 32.16 9.84 15.51
CA ALA A 114 33.01 8.72 15.93
C ALA A 114 33.41 7.79 14.77
N GLY A 115 32.90 8.02 13.57
CA GLY A 115 33.12 7.15 12.41
C GLY A 115 32.51 5.75 12.55
N THR A 116 31.50 5.59 13.42
CA THR A 116 30.85 4.31 13.73
C THR A 116 29.41 4.20 13.26
N ALA A 117 28.85 5.24 12.64
CA ALA A 117 27.50 5.22 12.06
C ALA A 117 27.31 4.05 11.08
N LEU A 118 26.10 3.49 11.03
CA LEU A 118 25.77 2.43 10.08
C LEU A 118 25.74 2.99 8.66
N ASP A 119 26.59 2.48 7.79
CA ASP A 119 26.51 2.74 6.35
C ASP A 119 25.57 1.74 5.65
N TRP A 120 25.36 1.93 4.34
CA TRP A 120 24.49 1.06 3.57
C TRP A 120 24.95 -0.40 3.57
N SER A 121 26.26 -0.63 3.50
CA SER A 121 26.85 -1.97 3.53
C SER A 121 26.58 -2.68 4.87
N GLY A 122 26.85 -2.00 5.98
CA GLY A 122 26.60 -2.49 7.33
C GLY A 122 25.12 -2.79 7.57
N LEU A 123 24.22 -1.95 7.05
CA LEU A 123 22.78 -2.21 7.10
C LEU A 123 22.41 -3.51 6.35
N LEU A 124 22.96 -3.73 5.14
CA LEU A 124 22.72 -4.95 4.37
C LEU A 124 23.28 -6.20 5.05
N GLU A 125 24.43 -6.11 5.73
CA GLU A 125 24.98 -7.23 6.50
C GLU A 125 24.06 -7.63 7.67
N LEU A 126 23.45 -6.67 8.36
CA LEU A 126 22.45 -6.95 9.41
C LEU A 126 21.23 -7.69 8.84
N ALA A 127 20.78 -7.27 7.65
CA ALA A 127 19.63 -7.88 6.98
C ALA A 127 19.86 -9.37 6.65
N LYS A 128 21.09 -9.82 6.38
CA LYS A 128 21.38 -11.23 6.09
C LYS A 128 20.93 -12.18 7.21
N ARG A 129 20.99 -11.74 8.47
CA ARG A 129 20.62 -12.57 9.63
C ARG A 129 19.19 -12.36 10.10
N LYS A 130 18.64 -11.16 9.92
CA LYS A 130 17.36 -10.73 10.50
C LYS A 130 16.47 -10.01 9.48
N ALA A 131 16.43 -10.48 8.23
CA ALA A 131 15.53 -9.93 7.23
C ALA A 131 14.07 -10.19 7.62
N VAL A 132 13.36 -9.13 8.01
CA VAL A 132 11.90 -9.15 8.03
C VAL A 132 11.42 -8.59 6.70
N ARG A 133 10.84 -9.47 5.89
CA ARG A 133 10.27 -9.09 4.59
C ARG A 133 8.86 -8.60 4.82
N TYR A 134 8.68 -7.29 4.67
CA TYR A 134 7.35 -6.71 4.53
C TYR A 134 7.08 -6.54 3.04
N LEU A 135 5.84 -6.78 2.62
CA LEU A 135 5.34 -6.23 1.36
C LEU A 135 5.35 -4.71 1.53
N LYS A 136 6.50 -4.09 1.23
CA LYS A 136 6.61 -2.65 1.08
C LYS A 136 6.20 -2.36 -0.35
N VAL A 137 4.93 -2.02 -0.45
CA VAL A 137 4.27 -1.53 -1.66
C VAL A 137 4.75 -0.09 -1.88
#